data_AF-A0A7K0PK83-F1
#
_entry.id   AF-A0A7K0PK83-F1
#
_cell.length_a   1.000
_cell.length_b   1.000
_cell.length_c   1.000
_cell.angle_alpha   90.00
_cell.angle_beta   90.00
_cell.angle_gamma   90.00
#
_symmetry.space_group_name_H-M   'P 1'
#
loop_
_entity.id
_entity.type
_entity.pdbx_description
1 polymer ?
#
loop_
_entity_poly.entity_id
_entity_poly.type
_entity_poly.pdbx_seq_one_letter_code
_entity_poly.pdbx_strand_id
1 'polypeptide(L)'
;MLRFRTARSETEVLVREVESALGRCIAVSVLKERPDDPDALDGAVTGLRAQADLLDGSPKPADAAELEAIEALETRVVDRKLDLLGIDPRQVRRGSLAALAHVGLTPSATGLPVVADAYAGRRRDTDAVVDRVRALMAVLHAVHGAPAADVAGSLKSRGLVPWSTPQERTFLDLQGSREEGDRELAAHRAWIGRRVEGLHALGWALGILDDLEPTGFSAVHPSAFAAVGPAEPAGAPTELELRPQSELLARLDLLSCAHYAVQEHELRGASSPLPRDVIPGAIAERKRALEWLLGQDGWDDIEVDGDIRASRRR
;
A
#
# COMPACT_ATOMS: atom_id res chain seq x y z
N MET A 1 -23.46 43.16 -29.90
CA MET A 1 -23.20 41.70 -29.97
C MET A 1 -22.43 41.33 -28.71
N LEU A 2 -23.12 41.02 -27.61
CA LEU A 2 -22.50 40.66 -26.33
C LEU A 2 -22.07 39.19 -26.41
N ARG A 3 -20.77 38.93 -26.50
CA ARG A 3 -20.20 37.59 -26.35
C ARG A 3 -20.26 37.23 -24.87
N PHE A 4 -21.23 36.39 -24.48
CA PHE A 4 -21.18 35.71 -23.19
C PHE A 4 -19.93 34.83 -23.18
N ARG A 5 -18.95 35.16 -22.32
CA ARG A 5 -17.91 34.20 -21.94
C ARG A 5 -18.63 33.09 -21.21
N THR A 6 -18.76 31.93 -21.83
CA THR A 6 -19.17 30.71 -21.14
C THR A 6 -18.22 30.52 -19.97
N ALA A 7 -18.76 30.38 -18.77
CA ALA A 7 -17.99 29.94 -17.62
C ALA A 7 -17.31 28.63 -18.02
N ARG A 8 -15.98 28.57 -17.87
CA ARG A 8 -15.24 27.33 -18.10
C ARG A 8 -15.73 26.29 -17.09
N SER A 9 -15.79 25.03 -17.51
CA SER A 9 -16.09 23.97 -16.56
C SER A 9 -14.97 23.88 -15.51
N GLU A 10 -15.30 23.43 -14.30
CA GLU A 10 -14.30 23.22 -13.24
C GLU A 10 -13.18 22.27 -13.70
N THR A 11 -13.54 21.26 -14.50
CA THR A 11 -12.62 20.35 -15.16
C THR A 11 -11.61 21.08 -16.06
N GLU A 12 -12.06 22.00 -16.93
CA GLU A 12 -11.15 22.78 -17.80
C GLU A 12 -10.20 23.67 -17.00
N VAL A 13 -10.65 24.18 -15.85
CA VAL A 13 -9.80 24.98 -14.95
C VAL A 13 -8.73 24.09 -14.34
N LEU A 14 -9.10 22.93 -13.78
CA LEU A 14 -8.18 21.98 -13.16
C LEU A 14 -7.09 21.52 -14.15
N VAL A 15 -7.47 21.09 -15.36
CA VAL A 15 -6.52 20.66 -16.40
C VAL A 15 -5.50 21.74 -16.74
N ARG A 16 -5.95 23.00 -16.82
CA ARG A 16 -5.06 24.14 -17.12
C ARG A 16 -4.11 24.45 -15.97
N GLU A 17 -4.55 24.34 -14.73
CA GLU A 17 -3.70 24.52 -13.55
C GLU A 17 -2.62 23.43 -13.49
N VAL A 18 -2.99 22.17 -13.76
CA VAL A 18 -2.03 21.06 -13.88
C VAL A 18 -1.02 21.30 -15.01
N GLU A 19 -1.46 21.75 -16.19
CA GLU A 19 -0.55 22.14 -17.28
C GLU A 19 0.39 23.29 -16.86
N SER A 20 -0.12 24.25 -16.09
CA SER A 20 0.69 25.38 -15.62
C SER A 20 1.77 24.92 -14.65
N ALA A 21 1.47 23.96 -13.78
CA ALA A 21 2.40 23.43 -12.78
C ALA A 21 3.44 22.47 -13.38
N LEU A 22 3.00 21.57 -14.27
CA LEU A 22 3.86 20.50 -14.82
C LEU A 22 4.47 20.83 -16.19
N GLY A 23 4.02 21.92 -16.82
CA GLY A 23 4.35 22.23 -18.20
C GLY A 23 3.76 21.21 -19.19
N ARG A 24 4.39 21.09 -20.36
CA ARG A 24 3.96 20.13 -21.39
C ARG A 24 4.65 18.79 -21.20
N CYS A 25 3.95 17.85 -20.57
CA CYS A 25 4.40 16.48 -20.41
C CYS A 25 3.32 15.48 -20.89
N ILE A 26 3.66 14.18 -20.89
CA ILE A 26 2.75 13.11 -21.31
C ILE A 26 1.51 13.09 -20.40
N ALA A 27 1.68 13.19 -19.08
CA ALA A 27 0.57 13.20 -18.13
C ALA A 27 -0.45 14.32 -18.42
N VAL A 28 0.04 15.55 -18.70
CA VAL A 28 -0.82 16.68 -19.08
C VAL A 28 -1.54 16.44 -20.40
N SER A 29 -0.87 15.82 -21.37
CA SER A 29 -1.47 15.52 -22.68
C SER A 29 -2.60 14.50 -22.53
N VAL A 30 -2.36 13.44 -21.76
CA VAL A 30 -3.37 12.41 -21.46
C VAL A 30 -4.54 12.99 -20.68
N LEU A 31 -4.28 13.83 -19.66
CA LEU A 31 -5.33 14.48 -18.87
C LEU A 31 -6.20 15.42 -19.72
N LYS A 32 -5.61 16.12 -20.70
CA LYS A 32 -6.39 16.96 -21.63
C LYS A 32 -7.34 16.15 -22.51
N GLU A 33 -6.91 14.97 -22.96
CA GLU A 33 -7.72 14.10 -23.81
C GLU A 33 -8.82 13.41 -23.00
N ARG A 34 -8.54 13.07 -21.74
CA ARG A 34 -9.42 12.29 -20.87
C ARG A 34 -9.48 12.90 -19.45
N PRO A 35 -10.12 14.07 -19.28
CA PRO A 35 -10.00 14.83 -18.04
C PRO A 35 -10.83 14.28 -16.87
N ASP A 36 -11.75 13.37 -17.15
CA ASP A 36 -12.57 12.67 -16.15
C ASP A 36 -12.20 11.17 -16.06
N ASP A 37 -11.06 10.76 -16.62
CA ASP A 37 -10.54 9.40 -16.50
C ASP A 37 -9.65 9.30 -15.26
N PRO A 38 -9.98 8.43 -14.28
CA PRO A 38 -9.16 8.23 -13.08
C PRO A 38 -7.69 7.94 -13.39
N ASP A 39 -7.37 7.18 -14.44
CA ASP A 39 -5.98 6.84 -14.77
C ASP A 39 -5.21 8.07 -15.29
N ALA A 40 -5.89 9.00 -15.95
CA ALA A 40 -5.29 10.26 -16.39
C ALA A 40 -5.00 11.19 -15.20
N LEU A 41 -5.89 11.20 -14.20
CA LEU A 41 -5.70 11.94 -12.95
C LEU A 41 -4.52 11.35 -12.14
N ASP A 42 -4.30 10.04 -12.19
CA ASP A 42 -3.16 9.36 -11.53
C ASP A 42 -1.81 9.83 -12.08
N GLY A 43 -1.74 9.93 -13.41
CA GLY A 43 -0.57 10.51 -14.07
C GLY A 43 -0.32 11.96 -13.64
N ALA A 44 -1.39 12.75 -13.46
CA ALA A 44 -1.28 14.15 -13.00
C ALA A 44 -0.80 14.26 -11.54
N VAL A 45 -1.39 13.50 -10.62
CA VAL A 45 -0.95 13.43 -9.21
C VAL A 45 0.51 13.01 -9.11
N THR A 46 0.92 12.00 -9.90
CA THR A 46 2.31 11.54 -9.92
C THR A 46 3.27 12.63 -10.39
N GLY A 47 2.90 13.39 -11.43
CA GLY A 47 3.68 14.54 -11.88
C GLY A 47 3.77 15.66 -10.85
N LEU A 48 2.66 15.98 -10.17
CA LEU A 48 2.61 17.02 -9.14
C LEU A 48 3.50 16.67 -7.95
N ARG A 49 3.43 15.43 -7.46
CA ARG A 49 4.32 14.94 -6.38
C ARG A 49 5.79 15.01 -6.76
N ALA A 50 6.14 14.56 -7.97
CA ALA A 50 7.52 14.65 -8.46
C ALA A 50 8.00 16.11 -8.55
N GLN A 51 7.11 17.06 -8.88
CA GLN A 51 7.44 18.48 -8.86
C GLN A 51 7.58 19.03 -7.44
N ALA A 52 6.72 18.62 -6.50
CA ALA A 52 6.81 18.97 -5.09
C ALA A 52 8.13 18.49 -4.47
N ASP A 53 8.54 17.25 -4.75
CA ASP A 53 9.81 16.66 -4.28
C ASP A 53 11.04 17.45 -4.77
N LEU A 54 10.96 18.11 -5.92
CA LEU A 54 12.04 18.97 -6.44
C LEU A 54 12.13 20.32 -5.72
N LEU A 55 11.03 20.78 -5.13
CA LEU A 55 10.95 22.03 -4.38
C LEU A 55 11.23 21.84 -2.89
N ASP A 56 10.93 20.64 -2.37
CA ASP A 56 11.16 20.32 -0.96
C ASP A 56 12.64 20.45 -0.57
N GLY A 57 12.88 21.07 0.59
CA GLY A 57 14.23 21.40 1.06
C GLY A 57 14.90 22.63 0.41
N SER A 58 14.23 23.34 -0.51
CA SER A 58 14.77 24.59 -1.05
C SER A 58 14.71 25.73 -0.02
N PRO A 59 15.79 26.51 0.18
CA PRO A 59 15.80 27.64 1.10
C PRO A 59 15.10 28.90 0.56
N LYS A 60 14.59 28.87 -0.68
CA LYS A 60 14.00 30.05 -1.33
C LYS A 60 12.53 30.20 -0.92
N PRO A 61 12.10 31.39 -0.44
CA PRO A 61 10.70 31.62 -0.09
C PRO A 61 9.71 31.46 -1.26
N ALA A 62 10.15 31.72 -2.50
CA ALA A 62 9.32 31.52 -3.69
C ALA A 62 8.99 30.03 -3.91
N ASP A 63 9.96 29.15 -3.66
CA ASP A 63 9.82 27.71 -3.82
C ASP A 63 8.86 27.14 -2.76
N ALA A 64 8.81 27.72 -1.56
CA ALA A 64 7.85 27.34 -0.52
C ALA A 64 6.39 27.69 -0.87
N ALA A 65 6.16 28.88 -1.46
CA ALA A 65 4.83 29.27 -1.93
C ALA A 65 4.39 28.45 -3.16
N GLU A 66 5.33 28.09 -4.02
CA GLU A 66 5.09 27.20 -5.15
C GLU A 66 4.76 25.77 -4.69
N LEU A 67 5.48 25.25 -3.68
CA LEU A 67 5.20 23.96 -3.05
C LEU A 67 3.78 23.91 -2.49
N GLU A 68 3.38 24.91 -1.68
CA GLU A 68 2.02 25.00 -1.13
C GLU A 68 0.95 25.03 -2.24
N ALA A 69 1.21 25.73 -3.33
CA ALA A 69 0.30 25.78 -4.48
C ALA A 69 0.18 24.43 -5.20
N ILE A 70 1.28 23.68 -5.32
CA ILE A 70 1.30 22.34 -5.91
C ILE A 70 0.55 21.34 -5.02
N GLU A 71 0.79 21.35 -3.71
CA GLU A 71 0.09 20.48 -2.75
C GLU A 71 -1.43 20.76 -2.74
N ALA A 72 -1.82 22.02 -2.79
CA ALA A 72 -3.23 22.41 -2.89
C ALA A 72 -3.86 21.96 -4.22
N LEU A 73 -3.11 22.02 -5.32
CA LEU A 73 -3.56 21.53 -6.62
C LEU A 73 -3.67 20.00 -6.64
N GLU A 74 -2.68 19.29 -6.08
CA GLU A 74 -2.72 17.84 -5.91
C GLU A 74 -3.97 17.41 -5.16
N THR A 75 -4.25 18.04 -4.02
CA THR A 75 -5.45 17.76 -3.21
C THR A 75 -6.72 17.86 -4.06
N ARG A 76 -6.86 18.90 -4.89
CA ARG A 76 -8.03 19.08 -5.76
C ARG A 76 -8.12 18.03 -6.87
N VAL A 77 -6.99 17.58 -7.41
CA VAL A 77 -6.96 16.49 -8.40
C VAL A 77 -7.38 15.16 -7.75
N VAL A 78 -6.91 14.90 -6.53
CA VAL A 78 -7.29 13.74 -5.72
C VAL A 78 -8.78 13.76 -5.39
N ASP A 79 -9.32 14.88 -4.89
CA ASP A 79 -10.74 15.04 -4.60
C ASP A 79 -11.60 14.75 -5.84
N ARG A 80 -11.22 15.31 -6.99
CA ARG A 80 -11.91 15.05 -8.26
C ARG A 80 -11.90 13.57 -8.63
N LYS A 81 -10.76 12.88 -8.44
CA LYS A 81 -10.66 11.44 -8.69
C LYS A 81 -11.59 10.66 -7.76
N LEU A 82 -11.57 10.97 -6.47
CA LEU A 82 -12.42 10.30 -5.48
C LEU A 82 -13.89 10.47 -5.79
N ASP A 83 -14.31 11.68 -6.20
CA ASP A 83 -15.67 11.96 -6.67
C ASP A 83 -16.06 11.09 -7.88
N LEU A 84 -15.18 10.98 -8.88
CA LEU A 84 -15.40 10.15 -10.07
C LEU A 84 -15.50 8.66 -9.74
N LEU A 85 -14.77 8.20 -8.71
CA LEU A 85 -14.84 6.84 -8.19
C LEU A 85 -16.02 6.62 -7.24
N GLY A 86 -16.79 7.67 -6.89
CA GLY A 86 -17.88 7.60 -5.92
C GLY A 86 -17.41 7.30 -4.50
N ILE A 87 -16.19 7.69 -4.15
CA ILE A 87 -15.57 7.44 -2.84
C ILE A 87 -15.72 8.69 -1.98
N ASP A 88 -16.50 8.61 -0.89
CA ASP A 88 -16.49 9.62 0.19
C ASP A 88 -15.50 9.16 1.29
N PRO A 89 -14.34 9.82 1.46
CA PRO A 89 -13.36 9.44 2.47
C PRO A 89 -13.91 9.49 3.90
N ARG A 90 -14.86 10.40 4.19
CA ARG A 90 -15.50 10.49 5.50
C ARG A 90 -16.46 9.33 5.72
N GLN A 91 -17.13 8.85 4.67
CA GLN A 91 -17.95 7.63 4.75
C GLN A 91 -17.07 6.40 4.98
N VAL A 92 -15.96 6.28 4.25
CA VAL A 92 -14.97 5.22 4.45
C VAL A 92 -14.49 5.19 5.89
N ARG A 93 -14.03 6.34 6.42
CA ARG A 93 -13.57 6.45 7.81
C ARG A 93 -14.64 6.07 8.83
N ARG A 94 -15.89 6.51 8.63
CA ARG A 94 -17.00 6.13 9.50
C ARG A 94 -17.22 4.61 9.50
N GLY A 95 -17.15 3.97 8.34
CA GLY A 95 -17.23 2.52 8.21
C GLY A 95 -16.10 1.80 8.95
N SER A 96 -14.85 2.26 8.77
CA SER A 96 -13.68 1.72 9.45
C SER A 96 -13.81 1.76 10.98
N LEU A 97 -14.19 2.93 11.52
CA LEU A 97 -14.37 3.10 12.96
C LEU A 97 -15.51 2.24 13.52
N ALA A 98 -16.62 2.11 12.78
CA ALA A 98 -17.72 1.25 13.18
C ALA A 98 -17.31 -0.24 13.21
N ALA A 99 -16.55 -0.70 12.22
CA ALA A 99 -16.04 -2.07 12.18
C ALA A 99 -15.07 -2.36 13.35
N LEU A 100 -14.17 -1.42 13.66
CA LEU A 100 -13.21 -1.61 14.76
C LEU A 100 -13.86 -1.58 16.15
N ALA A 101 -14.91 -0.77 16.32
CA ALA A 101 -15.67 -0.76 17.57
C ALA A 101 -16.26 -2.14 17.89
N HIS A 102 -16.63 -2.92 16.87
CA HIS A 102 -17.17 -4.28 17.06
C HIS A 102 -16.13 -5.28 17.61
N VAL A 103 -14.85 -5.04 17.33
CA VAL A 103 -13.73 -5.87 17.84
C VAL A 103 -13.03 -5.26 19.06
N GLY A 104 -13.62 -4.22 19.65
CA GLY A 104 -13.11 -3.56 20.86
C GLY A 104 -11.88 -2.67 20.61
N LEU A 105 -11.64 -2.24 19.37
CA LEU A 105 -10.61 -1.27 19.03
C LEU A 105 -11.26 0.07 18.68
N THR A 106 -10.99 1.11 19.47
CA THR A 106 -11.48 2.46 19.20
C THR A 106 -10.31 3.43 19.22
N PRO A 107 -9.72 3.77 18.06
CA PRO A 107 -8.70 4.80 18.02
C PRO A 107 -9.30 6.15 18.42
N SER A 108 -8.47 7.04 18.96
CA SER A 108 -8.89 8.43 19.16
C SER A 108 -9.12 9.11 17.82
N ALA A 109 -10.04 10.07 17.80
CA ALA A 109 -10.39 10.80 16.58
C ALA A 109 -9.29 11.76 16.10
N THR A 110 -8.22 11.95 16.87
CA THR A 110 -7.23 13.01 16.65
C THR A 110 -6.06 12.48 15.83
N GLY A 111 -5.79 13.09 14.68
CA GLY A 111 -4.51 12.92 13.98
C GLY A 111 -4.34 11.66 13.13
N LEU A 112 -5.41 10.90 12.85
CA LEU A 112 -5.37 9.84 11.83
C LEU A 112 -5.47 10.46 10.43
N PRO A 113 -4.43 10.38 9.58
CA PRO A 113 -4.51 10.79 8.19
C PRO A 113 -5.62 10.04 7.46
N VAL A 114 -6.29 10.69 6.52
CA VAL A 114 -7.29 10.05 5.67
C VAL A 114 -6.55 9.26 4.58
N VAL A 115 -6.68 7.93 4.60
CA VAL A 115 -5.94 7.03 3.71
C VAL A 115 -6.26 7.28 2.23
N ALA A 116 -7.50 7.66 1.93
CA ALA A 116 -7.93 7.94 0.57
C ALA A 116 -7.06 9.03 -0.08
N ASP A 117 -6.64 10.03 0.68
CA ASP A 117 -5.92 11.18 0.14
C ASP A 117 -4.45 10.83 -0.20
N ALA A 118 -3.82 9.99 0.63
CA ALA A 118 -2.44 9.55 0.42
C ALA A 118 -2.29 8.56 -0.75
N TYR A 119 -3.29 7.71 -0.96
CA TYR A 119 -3.22 6.57 -1.89
C TYR A 119 -4.14 6.68 -3.11
N ALA A 120 -4.98 7.72 -3.19
CA ALA A 120 -5.65 8.08 -4.43
C ALA A 120 -4.59 8.40 -5.48
N GLY A 121 -4.55 7.61 -6.54
CA GLY A 121 -3.61 7.85 -7.63
C GLY A 121 -2.64 6.73 -7.94
N ARG A 122 -2.57 5.72 -7.07
CA ARG A 122 -1.47 4.75 -7.11
C ARG A 122 -2.04 3.35 -6.96
N ARG A 123 -1.73 2.50 -7.93
CA ARG A 123 -2.08 1.09 -7.91
C ARG A 123 -1.13 0.32 -8.83
N ARG A 124 -0.47 -0.68 -8.26
CA ARG A 124 0.26 -1.69 -9.04
C ARG A 124 -0.76 -2.53 -9.82
N ASP A 125 -0.42 -2.89 -11.05
CA ASP A 125 -1.29 -3.72 -11.88
C ASP A 125 -1.44 -5.15 -11.31
N THR A 126 -2.42 -5.88 -11.84
CA THR A 126 -2.73 -7.23 -11.36
C THR A 126 -1.54 -8.18 -11.53
N ASP A 127 -0.83 -8.12 -12.65
CA ASP A 127 0.30 -9.00 -12.95
C ASP A 127 1.44 -8.80 -11.94
N ALA A 128 1.72 -7.55 -11.57
CA ALA A 128 2.69 -7.21 -10.55
C ALA A 128 2.33 -7.80 -9.18
N VAL A 129 1.05 -7.74 -8.81
CA VAL A 129 0.57 -8.32 -7.55
C VAL A 129 0.65 -9.84 -7.59
N VAL A 130 0.29 -10.46 -8.70
CA VAL A 130 0.36 -11.91 -8.92
C VAL A 130 1.81 -12.41 -8.80
N ASP A 131 2.76 -11.74 -9.46
CA ASP A 131 4.17 -12.11 -9.40
C ASP A 131 4.77 -11.89 -8.01
N ARG A 132 4.36 -10.83 -7.31
CA ARG A 132 4.71 -10.64 -5.90
C ARG A 132 4.19 -11.78 -5.02
N VAL A 133 2.95 -12.23 -5.24
CA VAL A 133 2.39 -13.38 -4.53
C VAL A 133 3.18 -14.65 -4.83
N ARG A 134 3.52 -14.93 -6.09
CA ARG A 134 4.35 -16.09 -6.49
C ARG A 134 5.71 -16.08 -5.77
N ALA A 135 6.39 -14.93 -5.75
CA ALA A 135 7.67 -14.77 -5.07
C ALA A 135 7.53 -14.96 -3.56
N LEU A 136 6.53 -14.34 -2.94
CA LEU A 136 6.27 -14.43 -1.51
C LEU A 136 5.92 -15.86 -1.08
N MET A 137 5.11 -16.58 -1.85
CA MET A 137 4.83 -18.00 -1.58
C MET A 137 6.10 -18.86 -1.62
N ALA A 138 7.01 -18.62 -2.56
CA ALA A 138 8.28 -19.33 -2.63
C ALA A 138 9.14 -19.06 -1.39
N VAL A 139 9.22 -17.81 -0.93
CA VAL A 139 9.96 -17.44 0.29
C VAL A 139 9.33 -18.05 1.54
N LEU A 140 8.00 -18.03 1.66
CA LEU A 140 7.28 -18.66 2.77
C LEU A 140 7.47 -20.19 2.78
N HIS A 141 7.65 -20.82 1.63
CA HIS A 141 8.01 -22.24 1.56
C HIS A 141 9.37 -22.51 2.25
N ALA A 142 10.36 -21.62 2.10
CA ALA A 142 11.62 -21.68 2.86
C ALA A 142 11.40 -21.45 4.36
N VAL A 143 10.52 -20.51 4.75
CA VAL A 143 10.13 -20.32 6.16
C VAL A 143 9.61 -21.63 6.77
N HIS A 144 8.87 -22.42 6.01
CA HIS A 144 8.33 -23.72 6.41
C HIS A 144 9.27 -24.92 6.20
N GLY A 145 10.56 -24.67 5.89
CA GLY A 145 11.61 -25.68 5.92
C GLY A 145 12.11 -26.15 4.54
N ALA A 146 11.62 -25.58 3.44
CA ALA A 146 12.22 -25.87 2.12
C ALA A 146 13.68 -25.38 2.07
N PRO A 147 14.59 -26.14 1.40
CA PRO A 147 15.99 -25.72 1.27
C PRO A 147 16.13 -24.36 0.59
N ALA A 148 16.97 -23.49 1.15
CA ALA A 148 17.12 -22.12 0.64
C ALA A 148 17.67 -22.10 -0.80
N ALA A 149 18.58 -23.02 -1.12
CA ALA A 149 19.17 -23.14 -2.45
C ALA A 149 18.12 -23.49 -3.51
N ASP A 150 17.17 -24.37 -3.19
CA ASP A 150 16.10 -24.76 -4.10
C ASP A 150 15.12 -23.61 -4.33
N VAL A 151 14.74 -22.90 -3.26
CA VAL A 151 13.87 -21.72 -3.34
C VAL A 151 14.54 -20.59 -4.13
N ALA A 152 15.81 -20.28 -3.85
CA ALA A 152 16.57 -19.25 -4.57
C ALA A 152 16.75 -19.63 -6.05
N GLY A 153 17.08 -20.90 -6.35
CA GLY A 153 17.16 -21.42 -7.71
C GLY A 153 15.84 -21.31 -8.45
N SER A 154 14.73 -21.62 -7.77
CA SER A 154 13.36 -21.52 -8.29
C SER A 154 12.94 -20.09 -8.56
N LEU A 155 13.26 -19.12 -7.68
CA LEU A 155 13.00 -17.70 -7.93
C LEU A 155 13.77 -17.22 -9.16
N LYS A 156 15.02 -17.64 -9.32
CA LYS A 156 15.86 -17.26 -10.45
C LYS A 156 15.37 -17.85 -11.77
N SER A 157 15.09 -19.15 -11.83
CA SER A 157 14.66 -19.83 -13.06
C SER A 157 13.31 -19.32 -13.56
N ARG A 158 12.47 -18.81 -12.66
CA ARG A 158 11.14 -18.29 -12.94
C ARG A 158 11.08 -16.77 -13.12
N GLY A 159 12.21 -16.07 -13.05
CA GLY A 159 12.25 -14.61 -13.20
C GLY A 159 11.59 -13.85 -12.04
N LEU A 160 11.41 -14.47 -10.87
CA LEU A 160 10.73 -13.90 -9.70
C LEU A 160 11.65 -13.14 -8.75
N VAL A 161 12.97 -13.10 -9.02
CA VAL A 161 13.94 -12.37 -8.18
C VAL A 161 13.57 -10.89 -7.99
N PRO A 162 13.15 -10.12 -9.01
CA PRO A 162 12.74 -8.71 -8.84
C PRO A 162 11.51 -8.54 -7.92
N TRP A 163 10.70 -9.59 -7.77
CA TRP A 163 9.49 -9.62 -6.96
C TRP A 163 9.73 -10.12 -5.53
N SER A 164 10.96 -10.55 -5.23
CA SER A 164 11.43 -10.77 -3.87
C SER A 164 12.00 -9.48 -3.29
N THR A 165 11.85 -9.28 -1.99
CA THR A 165 12.39 -8.08 -1.33
C THR A 165 13.84 -8.30 -0.87
N PRO A 166 14.63 -7.23 -0.65
CA PRO A 166 15.96 -7.35 -0.05
C PRO A 166 15.99 -8.22 1.20
N GLN A 167 15.05 -8.00 2.13
CA GLN A 167 14.96 -8.74 3.39
C GLN A 167 14.65 -10.23 3.19
N GLU A 168 13.83 -10.58 2.20
CA GLU A 168 13.53 -11.97 1.86
C GLU A 168 14.77 -12.68 1.29
N ARG A 169 15.53 -12.00 0.44
CA ARG A 169 16.78 -12.55 -0.09
C ARG A 169 17.83 -12.73 1.00
N THR A 170 17.97 -11.75 1.89
CA THR A 170 18.85 -11.86 3.07
C THR A 170 18.48 -13.07 3.92
N PHE A 171 17.18 -13.33 4.13
CA PHE A 171 16.74 -14.53 4.84
C PHE A 171 17.15 -15.84 4.12
N LEU A 172 16.98 -15.92 2.80
CA LEU A 172 17.40 -17.10 2.02
C LEU A 172 18.92 -17.32 2.10
N ASP A 173 19.71 -16.25 2.02
CA ASP A 173 21.17 -16.30 2.12
C ASP A 173 21.62 -16.77 3.53
N LEU A 174 21.00 -16.26 4.59
CA LEU A 174 21.23 -16.70 5.96
C LEU A 174 20.86 -18.17 6.14
N GLN A 175 19.69 -18.60 5.65
CA GLN A 175 19.25 -19.98 5.77
C GLN A 175 20.20 -20.94 5.02
N GLY A 176 20.78 -20.52 3.90
CA GLY A 176 21.74 -21.33 3.14
C GLY A 176 23.15 -21.41 3.75
N SER A 177 23.48 -20.52 4.69
CA SER A 177 24.84 -20.36 5.23
C SER A 177 24.97 -20.58 6.74
N ARG A 178 23.87 -20.60 7.47
CA ARG A 178 23.82 -20.77 8.93
C ARG A 178 23.28 -22.14 9.31
N GLU A 179 23.67 -22.60 10.50
CA GLU A 179 23.16 -23.83 11.09
C GLU A 179 21.77 -23.62 11.70
N GLU A 180 20.99 -24.71 11.78
CA GLU A 180 19.71 -24.71 12.50
C GLU A 180 19.94 -24.35 13.98
N GLY A 181 19.12 -23.43 14.50
CA GLY A 181 19.29 -22.90 15.87
C GLY A 181 20.15 -21.63 15.97
N ASP A 182 20.72 -21.14 14.86
CA ASP A 182 21.33 -19.81 14.81
C ASP A 182 20.29 -18.72 15.15
N ARG A 183 20.67 -17.82 16.07
CA ARG A 183 19.75 -16.80 16.62
C ARG A 183 19.37 -15.74 15.58
N GLU A 184 20.29 -15.37 14.70
CA GLU A 184 20.06 -14.40 13.63
C GLU A 184 19.11 -15.00 12.59
N LEU A 185 19.34 -16.25 12.18
CA LEU A 185 18.45 -16.99 11.28
C LEU A 185 17.05 -17.14 11.89
N ALA A 186 16.95 -17.52 13.17
CA ALA A 186 15.65 -17.67 13.85
C ALA A 186 14.87 -16.35 13.90
N ALA A 187 15.55 -15.22 14.15
CA ALA A 187 14.94 -13.91 14.14
C ALA A 187 14.41 -13.52 12.75
N HIS A 188 15.20 -13.74 11.70
CA HIS A 188 14.78 -13.50 10.32
C HIS A 188 13.63 -14.41 9.91
N ARG A 189 13.68 -15.71 10.26
CA ARG A 189 12.59 -16.66 9.98
C ARG A 189 11.29 -16.21 10.62
N ALA A 190 11.31 -15.81 11.89
CA ALA A 190 10.13 -15.31 12.59
C ALA A 190 9.58 -14.04 11.94
N TRP A 191 10.46 -13.13 11.51
CA TRP A 191 10.08 -11.89 10.87
C TRP A 191 9.48 -12.08 9.46
N ILE A 192 10.17 -12.81 8.58
CA ILE A 192 9.68 -13.13 7.24
C ILE A 192 8.42 -14.00 7.30
N GLY A 193 8.29 -14.87 8.30
CA GLY A 193 7.09 -15.67 8.51
C GLY A 193 5.82 -14.84 8.73
N ARG A 194 5.92 -13.62 9.27
CA ARG A 194 4.76 -12.73 9.42
C ARG A 194 4.19 -12.27 8.07
N ARG A 195 4.98 -12.34 6.99
CA ARG A 195 4.51 -11.97 5.65
C ARG A 195 3.39 -12.88 5.13
N VAL A 196 3.08 -13.99 5.80
CA VAL A 196 1.84 -14.75 5.55
C VAL A 196 0.58 -13.88 5.69
N GLU A 197 0.62 -12.88 6.56
CA GLU A 197 -0.47 -11.91 6.75
C GLU A 197 -0.53 -10.91 5.59
N GLY A 198 0.62 -10.55 5.03
CA GLY A 198 0.68 -9.80 3.78
C GLY A 198 0.18 -10.63 2.58
N LEU A 199 0.49 -11.93 2.54
CA LEU A 199 -0.05 -12.87 1.55
C LEU A 199 -1.57 -12.98 1.66
N HIS A 200 -2.14 -13.01 2.86
CA HIS A 200 -3.60 -12.94 3.07
C HIS A 200 -4.17 -11.68 2.44
N ALA A 201 -3.59 -10.52 2.73
CA ALA A 201 -4.06 -9.24 2.19
C ALA A 201 -3.98 -9.16 0.65
N LEU A 202 -2.89 -9.63 0.03
CA LEU A 202 -2.78 -9.69 -1.43
C LEU A 202 -3.74 -10.72 -2.04
N GLY A 203 -3.94 -11.87 -1.40
CA GLY A 203 -4.90 -12.88 -1.84
C GLY A 203 -6.34 -12.36 -1.79
N TRP A 204 -6.70 -11.63 -0.73
CA TRP A 204 -7.97 -10.92 -0.66
C TRP A 204 -8.07 -9.88 -1.78
N ALA A 205 -7.03 -9.07 -1.99
CA ALA A 205 -7.02 -8.04 -3.03
C ALA A 205 -7.20 -8.62 -4.45
N LEU A 206 -6.69 -9.82 -4.73
CA LEU A 206 -6.86 -10.56 -5.98
C LEU A 206 -8.19 -11.34 -6.09
N GLY A 207 -9.08 -11.23 -5.09
CA GLY A 207 -10.34 -11.97 -5.07
C GLY A 207 -10.20 -13.48 -4.81
N ILE A 208 -9.03 -13.95 -4.41
CA ILE A 208 -8.77 -15.36 -4.06
C ILE A 208 -9.39 -15.71 -2.70
N LEU A 209 -9.37 -14.73 -1.79
CA LEU A 209 -9.90 -14.84 -0.44
C LEU A 209 -11.08 -13.87 -0.30
N ASP A 210 -12.17 -14.36 0.29
CA ASP A 210 -13.41 -13.59 0.43
C ASP A 210 -13.25 -12.43 1.42
N ASP A 211 -12.58 -12.70 2.55
CA ASP A 211 -12.50 -11.79 3.68
C ASP A 211 -11.05 -11.42 4.06
N LEU A 212 -10.89 -10.18 4.52
CA LEU A 212 -9.69 -9.67 5.17
C LEU A 212 -10.06 -9.01 6.48
N GLU A 213 -10.19 -9.81 7.53
CA GLU A 213 -10.53 -9.30 8.86
C GLU A 213 -9.47 -8.31 9.37
N PRO A 214 -9.86 -7.30 10.17
CA PRO A 214 -8.92 -6.34 10.73
C PRO A 214 -8.09 -6.93 11.89
N THR A 215 -8.47 -8.10 12.42
CA THR A 215 -7.85 -8.73 13.59
C THR A 215 -7.64 -10.22 13.34
N GLY A 216 -7.10 -10.95 14.31
CA GLY A 216 -6.85 -12.39 14.26
C GLY A 216 -5.62 -12.76 13.44
N PHE A 217 -5.25 -14.04 13.51
CA PHE A 217 -4.30 -14.64 12.59
C PHE A 217 -5.03 -15.14 11.34
N SER A 218 -4.36 -15.04 10.20
CA SER A 218 -4.84 -15.62 8.97
C SER A 218 -4.71 -17.15 8.99
N ALA A 219 -5.70 -17.83 8.41
CA ALA A 219 -5.64 -19.26 8.13
C ALA A 219 -5.33 -19.47 6.63
N VAL A 220 -4.23 -18.87 6.14
CA VAL A 220 -3.84 -18.98 4.74
C VAL A 220 -3.36 -20.40 4.43
N HIS A 221 -4.13 -21.13 3.63
CA HIS A 221 -3.71 -22.42 3.10
C HIS A 221 -3.11 -22.25 1.68
N PRO A 222 -1.93 -22.83 1.37
CA PRO A 222 -1.29 -22.67 0.07
C PRO A 222 -2.17 -23.06 -1.13
N SER A 223 -3.07 -24.04 -0.96
CA SER A 223 -3.97 -24.48 -2.04
C SER A 223 -5.00 -23.43 -2.45
N ALA A 224 -5.31 -22.45 -1.59
CA ALA A 224 -6.20 -21.35 -1.96
C ALA A 224 -5.62 -20.53 -3.11
N PHE A 225 -4.28 -20.49 -3.23
CA PHE A 225 -3.55 -19.72 -4.23
C PHE A 225 -3.28 -20.49 -5.53
N ALA A 226 -3.99 -21.59 -5.79
CA ALA A 226 -3.81 -22.37 -7.02
C ALA A 226 -4.01 -21.51 -8.29
N ALA A 227 -4.96 -20.59 -8.29
CA ALA A 227 -5.27 -19.68 -9.41
C ALA A 227 -4.12 -18.70 -9.76
N VAL A 228 -3.20 -18.45 -8.83
CA VAL A 228 -2.00 -17.64 -9.07
C VAL A 228 -0.97 -18.42 -9.90
N GLY A 229 -1.07 -19.74 -9.98
CA GLY A 229 -0.03 -20.58 -10.54
C GLY A 229 1.28 -20.43 -9.76
N PRO A 230 1.38 -20.93 -8.50
CA PRO A 230 2.56 -20.71 -7.65
C PRO A 230 3.86 -21.28 -8.21
N ALA A 231 3.80 -22.16 -9.22
CA ALA A 231 4.93 -22.76 -9.91
C ALA A 231 5.30 -22.03 -11.23
N GLU A 232 4.44 -21.13 -11.72
CA GLU A 232 4.61 -20.44 -13.00
C GLU A 232 5.70 -19.36 -12.94
N PRO A 233 6.29 -18.97 -14.09
CA PRO A 233 7.22 -17.85 -14.17
C PRO A 233 6.52 -16.49 -14.00
N ALA A 234 7.34 -15.46 -13.76
CA ALA A 234 6.90 -14.07 -13.77
C ALA A 234 6.23 -13.72 -15.11
N GLY A 235 5.12 -12.97 -15.05
CA GLY A 235 4.32 -12.58 -16.21
C GLY A 235 3.53 -13.72 -16.85
N ALA A 236 3.49 -14.92 -16.25
CA ALA A 236 2.60 -15.97 -16.71
C ALA A 236 1.14 -15.54 -16.52
N PRO A 237 0.29 -15.69 -17.56
CA PRO A 237 -1.06 -15.15 -17.56
C PRO A 237 -1.92 -15.77 -16.45
N THR A 238 -2.87 -14.99 -15.96
CA THR A 238 -3.91 -15.44 -15.02
C THR A 238 -5.22 -14.74 -15.34
N GLU A 239 -6.34 -15.32 -14.90
CA GLU A 239 -7.68 -14.74 -15.00
C GLU A 239 -8.06 -13.92 -13.76
N LEU A 240 -7.12 -13.75 -12.83
CA LEU A 240 -7.34 -12.97 -11.62
C LEU A 240 -7.51 -11.49 -11.96
N GLU A 241 -8.36 -10.83 -11.18
CA GLU A 241 -8.55 -9.39 -11.23
C GLU A 241 -8.46 -8.84 -9.82
N LEU A 242 -7.81 -7.69 -9.68
CA LEU A 242 -7.80 -7.01 -8.40
C LEU A 242 -9.18 -6.40 -8.10
N ARG A 243 -9.59 -6.47 -6.83
CA ARG A 243 -10.81 -5.84 -6.32
C ARG A 243 -10.90 -4.35 -6.68
N PRO A 244 -12.12 -3.77 -6.75
CA PRO A 244 -12.31 -2.35 -7.03
C PRO A 244 -11.47 -1.44 -6.12
N GLN A 245 -10.97 -0.33 -6.67
CA GLN A 245 -10.13 0.61 -5.91
C GLN A 245 -10.82 1.14 -4.64
N SER A 246 -12.15 1.32 -4.68
CA SER A 246 -12.95 1.71 -3.52
C SER A 246 -12.89 0.68 -2.38
N GLU A 247 -12.94 -0.62 -2.68
CA GLU A 247 -12.79 -1.69 -1.69
C GLU A 247 -11.39 -1.71 -1.09
N LEU A 248 -10.36 -1.58 -1.95
CA LEU A 248 -8.96 -1.59 -1.52
C LEU A 248 -8.65 -0.41 -0.58
N LEU A 249 -9.08 0.80 -0.94
CA LEU A 249 -8.90 1.99 -0.11
C LEU A 249 -9.69 1.90 1.21
N ALA A 250 -10.92 1.39 1.17
CA ALA A 250 -11.71 1.19 2.38
C ALA A 250 -11.07 0.19 3.34
N ARG A 251 -10.50 -0.89 2.81
CA ARG A 251 -9.81 -1.89 3.62
C ARG A 251 -8.48 -1.38 4.17
N LEU A 252 -7.73 -0.60 3.39
CA LEU A 252 -6.51 0.04 3.88
C LEU A 252 -6.82 1.09 4.96
N ASP A 253 -7.91 1.85 4.86
CA ASP A 253 -8.35 2.77 5.92
C ASP A 253 -8.70 2.02 7.20
N LEU A 254 -9.42 0.89 7.09
CA LEU A 254 -9.72 0.02 8.23
C LEU A 254 -8.44 -0.48 8.92
N LEU A 255 -7.49 -1.01 8.16
CA LEU A 255 -6.22 -1.53 8.70
C LEU A 255 -5.34 -0.41 9.28
N SER A 256 -5.36 0.79 8.68
CA SER A 256 -4.68 1.97 9.21
C SER A 256 -5.28 2.43 10.53
N CYS A 257 -6.61 2.46 10.64
CA CYS A 257 -7.30 2.74 11.90
C CYS A 257 -7.00 1.68 12.97
N ALA A 258 -6.94 0.41 12.60
CA ALA A 258 -6.61 -0.69 13.52
C ALA A 258 -5.17 -0.55 14.02
N HIS A 259 -4.24 -0.28 13.10
CA HIS A 259 -2.84 -0.11 13.42
C HIS A 259 -2.62 1.08 14.36
N TYR A 260 -3.28 2.21 14.08
CA TYR A 260 -3.22 3.38 14.96
C TYR A 260 -3.81 3.11 16.35
N ALA A 261 -4.93 2.41 16.44
CA ALA A 261 -5.53 2.04 17.74
C ALA A 261 -4.58 1.19 18.58
N VAL A 262 -3.84 0.26 17.95
CA VAL A 262 -2.81 -0.54 18.59
C VAL A 262 -1.65 0.34 19.09
N GLN A 263 -1.13 1.24 18.24
CA GLN A 263 -0.05 2.14 18.61
C GLN A 263 -0.45 3.06 19.78
N GLU A 264 -1.65 3.63 19.77
CA GLU A 264 -2.14 4.45 20.87
C GLU A 264 -2.24 3.67 22.18
N HIS A 265 -2.70 2.42 22.11
CA HIS A 265 -2.80 1.54 23.26
C HIS A 265 -1.41 1.28 23.88
N GLU A 266 -0.41 1.01 23.05
CA GLU A 266 0.98 0.81 23.47
C GLU A 266 1.60 2.09 24.05
N LEU A 267 1.38 3.25 23.41
CA LEU A 267 1.89 4.55 23.84
C LEU A 267 1.33 5.00 25.19
N ARG A 268 0.03 4.74 25.43
CA ARG A 268 -0.62 5.11 26.70
C ARG A 268 -0.21 4.22 27.86
N GLY A 269 0.60 3.18 27.63
CA GLY A 269 0.98 2.20 28.65
C GLY A 269 -0.25 1.61 29.32
N ALA A 270 -1.32 1.40 28.54
CA ALA A 270 -2.65 1.13 29.07
C ALA A 270 -2.62 -0.06 30.05
N SER A 271 -3.33 0.10 31.16
CA SER A 271 -3.41 -0.94 32.21
C SER A 271 -4.23 -2.16 31.78
N SER A 272 -4.94 -2.07 30.65
CA SER A 272 -5.70 -3.17 30.08
C SER A 272 -4.90 -3.81 28.95
N PRO A 273 -4.93 -5.15 28.78
CA PRO A 273 -4.35 -5.78 27.60
C PRO A 273 -5.18 -5.44 26.35
N LEU A 274 -4.53 -5.48 25.18
CA LEU A 274 -5.27 -5.50 23.91
C LEU A 274 -6.27 -6.67 23.91
N PRO A 275 -7.41 -6.55 23.20
CA PRO A 275 -8.32 -7.67 23.01
C PRO A 275 -7.55 -8.89 22.47
N ARG A 276 -7.91 -10.09 22.92
CA ARG A 276 -7.15 -11.32 22.66
C ARG A 276 -6.86 -11.57 21.19
N ASP A 277 -7.82 -11.26 20.33
CA ASP A 277 -7.73 -11.51 18.89
C ASP A 277 -7.03 -10.36 18.14
N VAL A 278 -6.64 -9.28 18.82
CA VAL A 278 -5.87 -8.20 18.20
C VAL A 278 -4.40 -8.60 18.16
N ILE A 279 -3.89 -8.84 16.95
CA ILE A 279 -2.52 -9.24 16.69
C ILE A 279 -1.79 -8.09 15.97
N PRO A 280 -1.00 -7.26 16.68
CA PRO A 280 -0.32 -6.09 16.09
C PRO A 280 0.48 -6.40 14.83
N GLY A 281 1.25 -7.49 14.85
CA GLY A 281 2.06 -7.91 13.72
C GLY A 281 1.23 -8.29 12.49
N ALA A 282 0.06 -8.90 12.67
CA ALA A 282 -0.80 -9.26 11.54
C ALA A 282 -1.44 -8.01 10.90
N ILE A 283 -1.91 -7.08 11.73
CA ILE A 283 -2.44 -5.79 11.25
C ILE A 283 -1.38 -5.03 10.46
N ALA A 284 -0.16 -4.95 10.98
CA ALA A 284 0.95 -4.25 10.33
C ALA A 284 1.31 -4.87 8.98
N GLU A 285 1.45 -6.20 8.88
CA GLU A 285 1.79 -6.84 7.60
C GLU A 285 0.64 -6.76 6.58
N ARG A 286 -0.62 -6.87 7.00
CA ARG A 286 -1.79 -6.67 6.12
C ARG A 286 -1.85 -5.24 5.59
N LYS A 287 -1.62 -4.24 6.48
CA LYS A 287 -1.52 -2.84 6.09
C LYS A 287 -0.38 -2.65 5.09
N ARG A 288 0.83 -3.15 5.39
CA ARG A 288 2.00 -3.09 4.51
C ARG A 288 1.68 -3.58 3.10
N ALA A 289 1.00 -4.72 3.00
CA ALA A 289 0.66 -5.31 1.72
C ALA A 289 -0.26 -4.44 0.88
N LEU A 290 -1.28 -3.81 1.50
CA LEU A 290 -2.18 -2.91 0.80
C LEU A 290 -1.53 -1.56 0.48
N GLU A 291 -0.66 -1.03 1.35
CA GLU A 291 0.16 0.15 1.04
C GLU A 291 1.15 -0.12 -0.09
N TRP A 292 1.73 -1.32 -0.14
CA TRP A 292 2.54 -1.74 -1.27
C TRP A 292 1.69 -1.79 -2.53
N LEU A 293 0.53 -2.44 -2.50
CA LEU A 293 -0.34 -2.53 -3.67
C LEU A 293 -0.77 -1.15 -4.18
N LEU A 294 -1.12 -0.24 -3.27
CA LEU A 294 -1.64 1.09 -3.57
C LEU A 294 -0.55 2.18 -3.59
N GLY A 295 0.72 1.81 -3.44
CA GLY A 295 1.84 2.75 -3.32
C GLY A 295 2.87 2.56 -4.43
N GLN A 296 4.01 3.24 -4.29
CA GLN A 296 5.17 3.08 -5.18
C GLN A 296 6.39 2.56 -4.43
N ASP A 297 6.40 2.68 -3.11
CA ASP A 297 7.52 2.23 -2.27
C ASP A 297 7.75 0.73 -2.40
N GLY A 298 9.01 0.33 -2.23
CA GLY A 298 9.37 -1.07 -2.07
C GLY A 298 8.75 -1.61 -0.80
N TRP A 299 8.39 -2.89 -0.78
CA TRP A 299 7.73 -3.51 0.38
C TRP A 299 8.49 -3.27 1.70
N ASP A 300 9.82 -3.32 1.64
CA ASP A 300 10.71 -3.17 2.80
C ASP A 300 10.90 -1.70 3.22
N ASP A 301 10.52 -0.76 2.35
CA ASP A 301 10.62 0.70 2.57
C ASP A 301 9.33 1.26 3.18
N ILE A 302 8.24 0.48 3.18
CA ILE A 302 6.97 0.90 3.78
C ILE A 302 7.10 0.89 5.30
N GLU A 303 7.04 2.09 5.86
CA GLU A 303 6.99 2.32 7.29
C GLU A 303 5.63 1.88 7.85
N VAL A 304 5.63 0.73 8.53
CA VAL A 304 4.43 0.21 9.24
C VAL A 304 4.69 0.06 10.72
N ASP A 305 5.66 0.84 11.21
CA ASP A 305 6.18 0.69 12.55
C ASP A 305 5.82 1.91 13.41
N GLY A 306 5.14 1.58 14.51
CA GLY A 306 5.41 2.17 15.81
C GLY A 306 6.62 1.48 16.46
N ASP A 307 7.75 1.34 15.75
CA ASP A 307 9.01 0.86 16.34
C ASP A 307 9.61 1.98 17.21
N ILE A 308 8.97 2.21 18.36
CA ILE A 308 9.37 3.14 19.42
C ILE A 308 10.72 2.73 20.05
N ARG A 309 11.44 1.73 19.50
CA ARG A 309 12.83 1.44 19.86
C ARG A 309 13.84 2.16 18.97
N ALA A 310 13.45 2.62 17.77
CA ALA A 310 14.34 3.37 16.88
C ALA A 310 14.30 4.90 17.12
N SER A 311 13.18 5.45 17.57
CA SER A 311 13.03 6.89 17.86
C SER A 311 13.58 7.34 19.22
N ARG A 312 14.17 6.45 20.02
CA ARG A 312 14.91 6.80 21.26
C ARG A 312 16.41 7.03 21.06
N ARG A 313 16.86 7.26 19.83
CA ARG A 313 18.23 7.74 19.54
C ARG A 313 18.23 8.81 18.46
N ARG A 314 17.53 9.93 18.69
CA ARG A 314 17.95 11.25 18.22
C ARG A 314 17.66 12.27 19.31
#